data_AF-A0A7V1NTS8-F1
#
_entry.id   AF-A0A7V1NTS8-F1
#
_cell.length_a   1.000
_cell.length_b   1.000
_cell.length_c   1.000
_cell.angle_alpha   90.00
_cell.angle_beta   90.00
_cell.angle_gamma   90.00
#
_symmetry.space_group_name_H-M   'P 1'
#
loop_
_entity.id
_entity.type
_entity.pdbx_description
1 polymer ?
#
loop_
_entity_poly.entity_id
_entity_poly.type
_entity_poly.pdbx_seq_one_letter_code
_entity_poly.pdbx_strand_id
1 'polypeptide(L)'
;VWDLAAPYSYVNPMEMEAGLSPEQVVCQHLYVEPDGDVLPAQGYNVVLGNLLRDPWEAIWEHPERRRLRGTWCAREQPADGVTSPRGEEVGA
;
A
#
# COMPACT_ATOMS: atom_id res chain seq x y z
N VAL A 1 -18.20 -10.59 7.78
CA VAL A 1 -18.19 -9.11 7.77
C VAL A 1 -18.14 -8.65 9.21
N TRP A 2 -17.09 -7.92 9.59
CA TRP A 2 -16.93 -7.36 10.94
C TRP A 2 -17.63 -6.01 10.99
N ASP A 3 -18.68 -5.91 11.80
CA ASP A 3 -19.51 -4.71 11.89
C ASP A 3 -18.84 -3.69 12.82
N LEU A 4 -17.77 -3.06 12.31
CA LEU A 4 -17.14 -1.92 12.97
C LEU A 4 -18.03 -0.70 12.77
N ALA A 5 -18.22 0.10 13.83
CA ALA A 5 -19.01 1.34 13.78
C ALA A 5 -18.51 2.34 12.73
N ALA A 6 -17.29 2.15 12.22
CA ALA A 6 -16.73 2.85 11.08
C ALA A 6 -16.59 1.90 9.88
N PRO A 7 -16.77 2.38 8.64
CA PRO A 7 -16.80 1.57 7.42
C PRO A 7 -15.40 1.08 6.99
N TYR A 8 -14.57 0.66 7.94
CA TYR A 8 -13.22 0.11 7.72
C TYR A 8 -13.24 -1.25 7.05
N SER A 9 -14.40 -1.81 6.73
CA SER A 9 -14.50 -2.94 5.80
C SER A 9 -14.42 -2.50 4.33
N TYR A 10 -14.70 -1.22 4.03
CA TYR A 10 -14.73 -0.67 2.68
C TYR A 10 -13.69 0.43 2.44
N VAL A 11 -13.35 1.21 3.47
CA VAL A 11 -12.44 2.37 3.35
C VAL A 11 -11.27 2.25 4.32
N ASN A 12 -10.04 2.36 3.82
CA ASN A 12 -8.87 2.55 4.65
C ASN A 12 -8.66 4.05 4.93
N PRO A 13 -8.84 4.54 6.17
CA PRO A 13 -8.73 5.95 6.49
C PRO A 13 -7.32 6.50 6.24
N MET A 14 -6.28 5.68 6.37
CA MET A 14 -4.90 6.08 6.10
C MET A 14 -4.68 6.39 4.62
N GLU A 15 -5.25 5.58 3.73
CA GLU A 15 -5.14 5.79 2.28
C GLU A 15 -5.91 7.04 1.84
N MET A 16 -7.09 7.24 2.45
CA MET A 16 -7.91 8.42 2.23
C MET A 16 -7.22 9.71 2.69
N GLU A 17 -6.59 9.70 3.87
CA GLU A 17 -5.85 10.85 4.40
C GLU A 17 -4.56 11.13 3.62
N ALA A 18 -3.84 10.09 3.19
CA ALA A 18 -2.57 10.23 2.48
C ALA A 18 -2.74 10.51 0.98
N GLY A 19 -3.95 10.38 0.42
CA GLY A 19 -4.22 10.60 -1.00
C GLY A 19 -3.45 9.64 -1.92
N LEU A 20 -3.12 8.46 -1.42
CA LEU A 20 -2.27 7.50 -2.11
C LEU A 20 -3.06 6.75 -3.17
N SER A 21 -2.46 6.58 -4.34
CA SER A 21 -2.99 5.68 -5.36
C SER A 21 -2.79 4.21 -4.91
N PRO A 22 -3.60 3.27 -5.41
CA PRO A 22 -3.49 1.86 -5.01
C PRO A 22 -2.10 1.24 -5.29
N GLU A 23 -1.35 1.76 -6.26
CA GLU A 23 0.02 1.33 -6.55
C GLU A 23 1.01 1.77 -5.45
N GLN A 24 0.84 2.97 -4.91
CA GLN A 24 1.67 3.50 -3.81
C GLN A 24 1.35 2.83 -2.47
N VAL A 25 0.09 2.48 -2.28
CA VAL A 25 -0.40 1.71 -1.13
C VAL A 25 0.32 0.37 -1.01
N VAL A 26 0.35 -0.42 -2.10
CA VAL A 26 0.99 -1.75 -2.14
C VAL A 26 2.52 -1.66 -1.99
N CYS A 27 3.09 -0.48 -2.23
CA CYS A 27 4.51 -0.22 -1.97
C CYS A 27 4.84 -0.14 -0.48
N GLN A 28 3.98 0.48 0.33
CA GLN A 28 4.36 0.86 1.69
C GLN A 28 3.75 -0.06 2.74
N HIS A 29 2.56 -0.60 2.51
CA HIS A 29 1.85 -1.42 3.50
C HIS A 29 1.26 -2.70 2.91
N LEU A 30 0.67 -3.49 3.80
CA LEU A 30 -0.03 -4.74 3.54
C LEU A 30 -1.31 -4.74 4.39
N TYR A 31 -2.35 -5.41 3.90
CA TYR A 31 -3.59 -5.62 4.62
C TYR A 31 -3.59 -7.02 5.24
N VAL A 32 -3.85 -7.14 6.54
CA VAL A 32 -3.85 -8.42 7.25
C VAL A 32 -5.25 -8.69 7.78
N GLU A 33 -5.80 -9.84 7.41
CA GLU A 33 -7.11 -10.31 7.88
C GLU A 33 -7.01 -11.05 9.23
N PRO A 34 -8.11 -11.17 9.99
CA PRO A 34 -8.06 -11.76 11.34
C PRO A 34 -7.64 -13.23 11.41
N ASP A 35 -7.73 -13.97 10.31
CA ASP A 35 -7.22 -15.35 10.19
C ASP A 35 -5.73 -15.43 9.81
N GLY A 36 -5.10 -14.27 9.63
CA GLY A 36 -3.69 -14.12 9.32
C GLY A 36 -3.41 -13.98 7.82
N ASP A 37 -4.40 -14.05 6.95
CA ASP A 37 -4.18 -13.88 5.51
C ASP A 37 -3.71 -12.46 5.21
N VAL A 38 -2.70 -12.35 4.35
CA VAL A 38 -2.05 -11.09 4.00
C VAL A 38 -2.35 -10.76 2.55
N LEU A 39 -2.86 -9.57 2.31
CA LEU A 39 -3.29 -9.07 1.00
C LEU A 39 -2.50 -7.79 0.66
N PRO A 40 -2.35 -7.44 -0.63
CA PRO A 40 -1.61 -6.25 -1.05
C PRO A 40 -2.16 -4.97 -0.43
N ALA A 41 -3.49 -4.85 -0.39
CA ALA A 41 -4.23 -3.75 0.19
C ALA A 41 -5.67 -4.19 0.44
N GLN A 42 -6.44 -3.34 1.11
CA GLN A 42 -7.85 -3.60 1.37
C GLN A 42 -8.65 -3.72 0.06
N GLY A 43 -9.48 -4.76 -0.06
CA GLY A 43 -10.32 -5.00 -1.24
C GLY A 43 -9.63 -5.73 -2.41
N TYR A 44 -8.35 -6.09 -2.26
CA TYR A 44 -7.65 -6.93 -3.24
C TYR A 44 -7.87 -8.41 -2.93
N ASN A 45 -8.55 -9.15 -3.81
CA ASN A 45 -8.77 -10.59 -3.62
C ASN A 45 -7.55 -11.46 -4.04
N VAL A 46 -6.35 -11.08 -3.59
CA VAL A 46 -5.11 -11.82 -3.83
C VAL A 46 -4.43 -12.07 -2.49
N VAL A 47 -4.32 -13.33 -2.09
CA VAL A 47 -3.60 -13.72 -0.88
C VAL A 47 -2.11 -13.86 -1.22
N LEU A 48 -1.26 -13.12 -0.51
CA LEU A 48 0.19 -13.12 -0.63
C LEU A 48 0.86 -14.14 0.30
N GLY A 49 0.13 -14.62 1.29
CA GLY A 49 0.56 -15.59 2.30
C GLY A 49 -0.21 -15.40 3.60
N ASN A 50 0.18 -16.11 4.64
CA ASN A 50 -0.42 -16.02 5.97
C ASN A 50 0.64 -15.65 7.02
N LEU A 51 0.45 -14.53 7.72
CA LEU A 51 1.41 -13.96 8.68
C LEU A 51 1.75 -14.90 9.85
N LEU A 52 0.86 -15.84 10.16
CA LEU A 52 1.05 -16.78 11.28
C LEU A 52 1.88 -18.01 10.88
N ARG A 53 2.05 -18.27 9.59
CA ARG A 53 2.60 -19.53 9.06
C ARG A 53 3.78 -19.34 8.12
N ASP A 54 3.75 -18.27 7.34
CA ASP A 54 4.73 -18.02 6.29
C ASP A 54 5.82 -17.05 6.78
N PRO A 55 7.07 -17.23 6.34
CA PRO A 55 8.13 -16.28 6.63
C PRO A 55 7.83 -14.93 5.98
N TRP A 56 8.19 -13.86 6.67
CA TRP A 56 7.93 -12.49 6.23
C TRP A 56 8.44 -12.21 4.81
N GLU A 57 9.63 -12.70 4.48
CA GLU A 57 10.25 -12.49 3.17
C GLU A 57 9.43 -13.10 2.04
N ALA A 58 8.76 -14.24 2.27
CA ALA A 58 7.90 -14.86 1.26
C ALA A 58 6.65 -14.01 0.98
N ILE A 59 6.08 -13.40 2.03
CA ILE A 59 4.91 -12.51 1.93
C ILE A 59 5.32 -11.17 1.28
N TRP A 60 6.41 -10.56 1.75
CA TRP A 60 6.86 -9.25 1.29
C TRP A 60 7.38 -9.31 -0.15
N GLU A 61 8.13 -10.34 -0.52
CA GLU A 61 8.70 -10.48 -1.87
C GLU A 61 7.80 -11.24 -2.84
N HIS A 62 6.53 -11.44 -2.47
CA HIS A 62 5.57 -12.18 -3.28
C HIS A 62 5.48 -11.62 -4.72
N PRO A 63 5.51 -12.49 -5.76
CA PRO A 63 5.56 -12.05 -7.16
C PRO A 63 4.41 -11.11 -7.56
N GLU A 64 3.18 -11.41 -7.12
CA GLU A 64 2.02 -10.56 -7.42
C GLU A 64 2.14 -9.18 -6.77
N ARG A 65 2.72 -9.09 -5.56
CA ARG A 65 2.97 -7.81 -4.92
C ARG A 65 4.00 -7.01 -5.70
N ARG A 66 5.10 -7.64 -6.12
CA ARG A 66 6.11 -6.99 -6.97
C ARG A 66 5.54 -6.51 -8.31
N ARG A 67 4.60 -7.26 -8.88
CA ARG A 67 3.87 -6.87 -10.09
C ARG A 67 2.98 -5.64 -9.87
N LEU A 68 2.25 -5.60 -8.76
CA LEU A 68 1.33 -4.50 -8.42
C LEU A 68 2.07 -3.19 -8.05
N ARG A 69 3.31 -3.28 -7.58
CA ARG A 69 4.14 -2.14 -7.19
C ARG A 69 4.58 -1.24 -8.36
N GLY A 70 4.44 -1.70 -9.61
CA GLY A 70 4.74 -0.92 -10.81
C GLY A 70 6.14 -0.28 -10.82
N THR A 71 6.34 0.75 -11.65
CA THR A 71 7.58 1.55 -11.67
C THR A 71 7.62 2.63 -10.60
N TRP A 72 6.50 2.89 -9.91
CA TRP A 72 6.41 3.91 -8.86
C TRP A 72 7.17 3.54 -7.59
N CYS A 73 7.10 2.29 -7.14
CA CYS A 73 7.88 1.80 -6.00
C CYS A 73 9.39 2.02 -6.13
N ALA A 74 9.91 1.90 -7.36
CA ALA A 74 11.32 2.03 -7.65
C ALA A 74 11.80 3.50 -7.61
N ARG A 75 10.88 4.47 -7.72
CA ARG A 75 11.18 5.90 -7.71
C ARG A 75 11.17 6.51 -6.30
N GLU A 76 10.60 5.82 -5.32
CA GLU A 76 10.51 6.24 -3.91
C GLU A 76 11.62 5.65 -3.02
N GLN A 77 12.72 5.13 -3.58
CA GLN A 77 13.98 5.17 -2.84
C GLN A 77 14.30 6.65 -2.59
N PRO A 78 14.68 7.08 -1.38
CA PRO A 78 14.97 8.48 -1.14
C PRO A 78 16.07 8.89 -2.12
N ALA A 79 15.71 9.71 -3.10
CA ALA A 79 16.69 10.52 -3.79
C ALA A 79 17.36 11.35 -2.71
N ASP A 80 18.66 11.19 -2.55
CA ASP A 80 19.48 12.22 -1.91
C ASP A 80 19.08 13.57 -2.53
N GLY A 81 18.42 14.42 -1.74
CA GLY A 81 18.10 15.79 -2.13
C GLY A 81 16.65 16.02 -2.56
N VAL A 82 15.96 16.82 -1.74
CA VAL A 82 14.77 17.60 -2.07
C VAL A 82 14.89 18.24 -3.46
N THR A 83 13.98 17.92 -4.38
CA THR A 83 13.40 18.89 -5.32
C THR A 83 11.94 18.55 -5.59
N SER A 84 11.04 19.49 -5.28
CA SER A 84 9.61 19.43 -5.58
C SER A 84 9.35 20.06 -6.95
N PRO A 85 8.62 19.42 -7.88
CA PRO A 85 8.24 20.04 -9.13
C PRO A 85 6.84 20.66 -8.97
N ARG A 86 6.76 21.86 -8.40
CA ARG A 86 5.66 22.78 -8.68
C ARG A 86 6.26 24.15 -8.94
N GLY A 87 6.51 24.42 -10.22
CA GLY A 87 6.60 25.78 -10.71
C GLY A 87 5.21 26.40 -10.61
N GLU A 88 5.02 27.26 -9.62
CA GLU A 88 3.93 28.22 -9.59
C GLU A 88 4.60 29.60 -9.58
N GLU A 89 4.72 30.19 -10.77
CA GLU A 89 4.99 31.62 -10.90
C GLU A 89 3.75 32.37 -10.38
N VAL A 90 3.91 33.09 -9.27
CA VAL A 90 2.97 34.14 -8.89
C VAL A 90 3.63 35.48 -9.15
N GLY A 91 3.21 36.11 -10.25
CA GLY A 91 3.47 37.52 -10.52
C GLY A 91 2.56 38.41 -9.68
N ALA A 92 3.15 39.47 -9.14
CA ALA A 92 2.52 40.76 -8.84
C ALA A 92 3.63 41.82 -8.74
#